data_AF-A0AAX3M295-F1
#
_entry.id   AF-A0AAX3M295-F1
#
_cell.length_a   1.000
_cell.length_b   1.000
_cell.length_c   1.000
_cell.angle_alpha   90.00
_cell.angle_beta   90.00
_cell.angle_gamma   90.00
#
_symmetry.space_group_name_H-M   'P 1'
#
loop_
_entity.id
_entity.type
_entity.pdbx_description
1 polymer ?
#
loop_
_entity_poly.entity_id
_entity_poly.type
_entity_poly.pdbx_seq_one_letter_code
_entity_poly.pdbx_strand_id
1 'polypeptide(L)'
;MSKADRYQQIIQQTRIRFLADASLKMQDLQHRFEDYDHGRLSADQRTLPDCIHRHAHAIKGLALTLSYEDIDHICEEILNYILYQPDHVWTAEDIHTLRKMVITLDQLLTQASSAQV
;
A
#
# COMPACT_ATOMS: atom_id res chain seq x y z
N MET A 1 -5.97 -26.94 -24.11
CA MET A 1 -5.41 -25.95 -23.15
C MET A 1 -4.26 -26.60 -22.39
N SER A 2 -3.06 -26.07 -22.57
CA SER A 2 -1.84 -26.61 -21.98
C SER A 2 -1.80 -26.35 -20.46
N LYS A 3 -0.85 -26.97 -19.75
CA LYS A 3 -0.58 -26.61 -18.35
C LYS A 3 -0.05 -25.17 -18.25
N ALA A 4 0.77 -24.74 -19.20
CA ALA A 4 1.32 -23.38 -19.25
C ALA A 4 0.21 -22.34 -19.41
N ASP A 5 -0.77 -22.58 -20.29
CA ASP A 5 -1.91 -21.68 -20.52
C ASP A 5 -2.73 -21.50 -19.23
N ARG A 6 -2.94 -22.60 -18.48
CA ARG A 6 -3.63 -22.57 -17.18
C ARG A 6 -2.88 -21.75 -16.14
N TYR A 7 -1.56 -21.93 -16.05
CA TYR A 7 -0.74 -21.14 -15.13
C TYR A 7 -0.76 -19.65 -15.48
N GLN A 8 -0.68 -19.30 -16.76
CA GLN A 8 -0.80 -17.91 -17.21
C GLN A 8 -2.16 -17.31 -16.85
N GLN A 9 -3.26 -18.06 -17.06
CA GLN A 9 -4.59 -17.61 -16.63
C GLN A 9 -4.69 -17.37 -15.12
N ILE A 10 -4.13 -18.28 -14.31
CA ILE A 10 -4.12 -18.12 -12.84
C ILE A 10 -3.35 -16.85 -12.45
N ILE A 11 -2.15 -16.64 -13.01
CA ILE A 11 -1.34 -15.45 -12.70
C ILE A 11 -2.10 -14.17 -13.07
N GLN A 12 -2.74 -14.14 -14.24
CA GLN A 12 -3.51 -12.96 -14.68
C GLN A 12 -4.72 -12.70 -13.78
N GLN A 13 -5.46 -13.74 -13.39
CA GLN A 13 -6.58 -13.58 -12.45
C GLN A 13 -6.11 -13.12 -11.07
N THR A 14 -4.98 -13.64 -10.58
CA THR A 14 -4.37 -13.19 -9.33
C THR A 14 -3.96 -11.72 -9.41
N ARG A 15 -3.38 -11.28 -10.54
CA ARG A 15 -3.02 -9.87 -10.75
C ARG A 15 -4.23 -8.94 -10.70
N ILE A 16 -5.30 -9.28 -11.40
CA ILE A 16 -6.55 -8.48 -11.40
C ILE A 16 -7.11 -8.36 -9.97
N ARG A 17 -7.16 -9.49 -9.25
CA ARG A 17 -7.67 -9.52 -7.86
C ARG A 17 -6.77 -8.74 -6.91
N PHE A 18 -5.46 -8.86 -7.06
CA PHE A 18 -4.47 -8.11 -6.29
C PHE A 18 -4.65 -6.60 -6.47
N LEU A 19 -4.76 -6.12 -7.71
CA LEU A 19 -4.91 -4.68 -7.97
C LEU A 19 -6.26 -4.14 -7.48
N ALA A 20 -7.34 -4.91 -7.63
CA ALA A 20 -8.64 -4.54 -7.06
C ALA A 20 -8.59 -4.45 -5.53
N ASP A 21 -7.97 -5.43 -4.87
CA ASP A 21 -7.81 -5.46 -3.41
C ASP A 21 -6.87 -4.35 -2.90
N ALA A 22 -5.83 -4.02 -3.64
CA ALA A 22 -4.93 -2.91 -3.33
C ALA A 22 -5.62 -1.55 -3.49
N SER A 23 -6.47 -1.38 -4.51
CA SER A 23 -7.26 -0.15 -4.71
C SER A 23 -8.20 0.12 -3.53
N LEU A 24 -8.87 -0.90 -2.99
CA LEU A 24 -9.72 -0.75 -1.80
C LEU A 24 -8.92 -0.27 -0.57
N LYS A 25 -7.67 -0.74 -0.43
CA LYS A 25 -6.78 -0.29 0.66
C LYS A 25 -6.33 1.14 0.47
N MET A 26 -6.03 1.55 -0.76
CA MET A 26 -5.68 2.95 -1.06
C MET A 26 -6.87 3.88 -0.79
N GLN A 27 -8.09 3.46 -1.12
CA GLN A 27 -9.30 4.21 -0.78
C GLN A 27 -9.49 4.36 0.75
N ASP A 28 -9.29 3.29 1.54
CA ASP A 28 -9.34 3.40 3.00
C ASP A 28 -8.26 4.38 3.51
N LEU A 29 -7.01 4.27 3.02
CA LEU A 29 -5.95 5.21 3.41
C LEU A 29 -6.27 6.66 3.04
N GLN A 30 -6.86 6.91 1.88
CA GLN A 30 -7.31 8.24 1.49
C GLN A 30 -8.33 8.80 2.50
N HIS A 31 -9.35 8.02 2.87
CA HIS A 31 -10.33 8.43 3.88
C HIS A 31 -9.66 8.70 5.24
N ARG A 32 -8.65 7.91 5.63
CA ARG A 32 -7.91 8.16 6.89
C ARG A 32 -7.08 9.45 6.84
N PHE A 33 -6.48 9.77 5.69
CA PHE A 33 -5.80 11.05 5.53
C PHE A 33 -6.77 12.23 5.55
N GLU A 34 -7.96 12.08 4.97
CA GLU A 34 -9.02 13.09 5.08
C GLU A 34 -9.50 13.25 6.52
N ASP A 35 -9.68 12.17 7.27
CA ASP A 35 -10.01 12.23 8.70
C ASP A 35 -8.94 12.98 9.50
N TYR A 36 -7.67 12.72 9.19
CA TYR A 36 -6.55 13.45 9.79
C TYR A 36 -6.57 14.94 9.45
N ASP A 37 -6.79 15.31 8.18
CA ASP A 37 -6.82 16.71 7.72
C ASP A 37 -7.96 17.52 8.35
N HIS A 38 -9.07 16.86 8.69
CA HIS A 38 -10.19 17.48 9.39
C HIS A 38 -10.08 17.41 10.93
N GLY A 39 -8.96 16.93 11.47
CA GLY A 39 -8.74 16.81 12.92
C GLY A 39 -9.56 15.70 13.59
N ARG A 40 -10.13 14.76 12.83
CA ARG A 40 -10.81 13.56 13.36
C ARG A 40 -9.83 12.47 13.77
N LEU A 41 -8.60 12.51 13.25
CA LEU A 41 -7.46 11.74 13.71
C LEU A 41 -6.34 12.69 14.14
N SER A 42 -5.57 12.27 15.14
CA SER A 42 -4.39 13.01 15.60
C SER A 42 -3.10 12.27 15.24
N ALA A 43 -2.01 13.02 15.07
CA ALA A 43 -0.71 12.45 14.71
C ALA A 43 -0.17 11.58 15.85
N ASP A 44 -0.29 12.05 17.09
CA ASP A 44 0.19 11.36 18.29
C ASP A 44 -0.49 10.00 18.57
N GLN A 45 -1.61 9.75 17.89
CA GLN A 45 -2.28 8.45 17.91
C GLN A 45 -1.73 7.55 16.79
N ARG A 46 -1.27 6.35 17.17
CA ARG A 46 -0.77 5.35 16.22
C ARG A 46 -1.82 4.82 15.24
N THR A 47 -3.09 5.22 15.34
CA THR A 47 -4.20 4.74 14.49
C THR A 47 -3.93 4.84 13.00
N LEU A 48 -3.44 6.00 12.52
CA LEU A 48 -3.14 6.20 11.09
C LEU A 48 -1.86 5.46 10.67
N PRO A 49 -0.71 5.59 11.35
CA PRO A 49 0.48 4.79 11.08
C PRO A 49 0.23 3.28 11.09
N ASP A 50 -0.51 2.75 12.07
CA ASP A 50 -0.83 1.33 12.16
C ASP A 50 -1.73 0.88 10.99
N CYS A 51 -2.64 1.74 10.53
CA CYS A 51 -3.45 1.47 9.35
C CYS A 51 -2.58 1.39 8.08
N ILE A 52 -1.68 2.36 7.90
CA ILE A 52 -0.72 2.39 6.79
C ILE A 52 0.15 1.14 6.80
N HIS A 53 0.70 0.76 7.96
CA HIS A 53 1.49 -0.45 8.13
C HIS A 53 0.73 -1.70 7.69
N ARG A 54 -0.52 -1.90 8.18
CA ARG A 54 -1.32 -3.08 7.82
C ARG A 54 -1.57 -3.17 6.31
N HIS A 55 -1.90 -2.04 5.67
CA HIS A 55 -2.19 -2.03 4.24
C HIS A 55 -0.93 -2.23 3.39
N ALA A 56 0.16 -1.56 3.73
CA ALA A 56 1.46 -1.76 3.06
C ALA A 56 1.94 -3.20 3.21
N HIS A 57 1.80 -3.81 4.39
CA HIS A 57 2.16 -5.20 4.62
C HIS A 57 1.33 -6.17 3.76
N ALA A 58 0.01 -5.94 3.66
CA ALA A 58 -0.87 -6.76 2.85
C ALA A 58 -0.52 -6.67 1.35
N ILE A 59 -0.20 -5.47 0.85
CA ILE A 59 0.16 -5.23 -0.55
C ILE A 59 1.52 -5.86 -0.85
N LYS A 60 2.52 -5.66 0.03
CA LYS A 60 3.85 -6.27 -0.09
C LYS A 60 3.77 -7.79 -0.30
N GLY A 61 2.92 -8.46 0.48
CA GLY A 61 2.80 -9.92 0.48
C GLY A 61 2.54 -10.56 -0.89
N LEU A 62 1.98 -9.82 -1.84
CA LEU A 62 1.73 -10.30 -3.21
C LEU A 62 2.54 -9.55 -4.29
N ALA A 63 3.09 -8.37 -3.99
CA ALA A 63 3.82 -7.56 -4.97
C ALA A 63 5.00 -8.32 -5.60
N LEU A 64 5.89 -8.88 -4.78
CA LEU A 64 7.05 -9.64 -5.27
C LEU A 64 6.64 -10.90 -6.06
N THR A 65 5.61 -11.62 -5.60
CA THR A 65 5.10 -12.83 -6.27
C THR A 65 4.58 -12.53 -7.68
N LEU A 66 4.07 -11.31 -7.90
CA LEU A 66 3.51 -10.87 -9.18
C LEU A 66 4.50 -10.09 -10.05
N SER A 67 5.76 -9.98 -9.60
CA SER A 67 6.85 -9.23 -10.24
C SER A 67 6.63 -7.71 -10.27
N TYR A 68 6.02 -7.16 -9.22
CA TYR A 68 5.91 -5.71 -9.01
C TYR A 68 6.99 -5.23 -8.04
N GLU A 69 8.24 -5.18 -8.50
CA GLU A 69 9.41 -4.86 -7.67
C GLU A 69 9.34 -3.46 -7.05
N ASP A 70 8.96 -2.45 -7.83
CA ASP A 70 8.82 -1.07 -7.33
C ASP A 70 7.74 -0.95 -6.24
N ILE A 71 6.66 -1.74 -6.35
CA ILE A 71 5.58 -1.79 -5.36
C ILE A 71 6.08 -2.48 -4.09
N ASP A 72 6.80 -3.60 -4.21
CA ASP A 72 7.40 -4.28 -3.07
C ASP A 72 8.37 -3.36 -2.31
N HIS A 73 9.19 -2.61 -3.06
CA HIS A 73 10.18 -1.69 -2.52
C HIS A 73 9.54 -0.54 -1.73
N ILE A 74 8.58 0.19 -2.31
CA ILE A 74 7.93 1.29 -1.58
C ILE A 74 7.15 0.78 -0.36
N CYS A 75 6.55 -0.42 -0.43
CA CYS A 75 5.93 -1.02 0.74
C CYS A 75 6.97 -1.34 1.82
N GLU A 76 8.17 -1.81 1.46
CA GLU A 76 9.26 -2.01 2.42
C GLU A 76 9.70 -0.71 3.10
N GLU A 77 9.87 0.37 2.34
CA GLU A 77 10.21 1.69 2.89
C GLU A 77 9.17 2.17 3.91
N ILE A 78 7.88 2.05 3.59
CA ILE A 78 6.77 2.40 4.49
C ILE A 78 6.84 1.56 5.77
N LEU A 79 7.00 0.25 5.65
CA LEU A 79 7.03 -0.67 6.80
C LEU A 79 8.22 -0.36 7.71
N ASN A 80 9.39 -0.14 7.12
CA ASN A 80 10.59 0.21 7.85
C ASN A 80 10.42 1.56 8.58
N TYR A 81 9.86 2.58 7.92
CA TYR A 81 9.61 3.88 8.54
C TYR A 81 8.78 3.77 9.82
N ILE A 82 7.78 2.88 9.83
CA ILE A 82 6.87 2.68 10.96
C ILE A 82 7.45 1.74 12.04
N LEU A 83 8.14 0.67 11.64
CA LEU A 83 8.60 -0.38 12.57
C LEU A 83 9.84 -0.01 13.37
N TYR A 84 10.71 0.87 12.88
CA TYR A 84 11.96 1.19 13.56
C TYR A 84 11.80 2.06 14.82
N GLN A 85 10.58 2.36 15.26
CA GLN A 85 10.35 3.34 16.33
C GLN A 85 9.26 2.91 17.34
N PRO A 86 9.61 2.07 18.34
CA PRO A 86 8.64 1.56 19.33
C PRO A 86 8.07 2.67 20.23
N ASP A 87 8.89 3.67 20.61
CA ASP A 87 8.50 4.77 21.51
C ASP A 87 8.37 6.13 20.78
N HIS A 88 8.17 6.11 19.46
CA HIS A 88 8.07 7.34 18.69
C HIS A 88 6.79 8.10 18.94
N VAL A 89 6.93 9.38 19.24
CA VAL A 89 5.82 10.33 19.24
C VAL A 89 5.66 10.82 17.82
N TRP A 90 4.64 10.29 17.16
CA TRP A 90 4.28 10.65 15.79
C TRP A 90 3.93 12.14 15.66
N THR A 91 4.60 12.80 14.72
CA THR A 91 4.43 14.23 14.44
C THR A 91 3.67 14.44 13.13
N ALA A 92 3.22 15.68 12.89
CA ALA A 92 2.63 16.03 11.60
C ALA A 92 3.61 15.86 10.42
N GLU A 93 4.91 16.04 10.67
CA GLU A 93 5.96 15.82 9.66
C GLU A 93 6.09 14.33 9.30
N ASP A 94 5.95 13.44 10.28
CA ASP A 94 5.93 12.00 10.04
C ASP A 94 4.72 11.59 9.19
N ILE A 95 3.54 12.10 9.54
CA ILE A 95 2.31 11.82 8.78
C ILE A 95 2.43 12.34 7.35
N HIS A 96 3.04 13.52 7.15
CA HIS A 96 3.33 14.05 5.83
C HIS A 96 4.29 13.18 5.03
N THR A 97 5.35 12.67 5.68
CA THR A 97 6.31 11.76 5.06
C THR A 97 5.65 10.46 4.63
N LEU A 98 4.87 9.85 5.52
CA LEU A 98 4.08 8.66 5.20
C LEU A 98 3.08 8.91 4.07
N ARG A 99 2.41 10.07 4.05
CA ARG A 99 1.49 10.44 2.97
C ARG A 99 2.18 10.45 1.62
N LYS A 100 3.39 11.03 1.52
CA LYS A 100 4.16 11.02 0.26
C LYS A 100 4.45 9.60 -0.22
N MET A 101 4.89 8.72 0.68
CA MET A 101 5.16 7.32 0.34
C MET A 101 3.90 6.59 -0.12
N VAL A 102 2.76 6.81 0.56
CA VAL A 102 1.46 6.24 0.15
C VAL A 102 1.01 6.76 -1.21
N ILE A 103 1.21 8.05 -1.51
CA ILE A 103 0.93 8.62 -2.83
C ILE A 103 1.79 7.94 -3.92
N THR A 104 3.07 7.72 -3.66
CA THR A 104 3.95 6.99 -4.59
C THR A 104 3.46 5.56 -4.80
N LEU A 105 3.06 4.86 -3.74
CA LEU A 105 2.47 3.52 -3.84
C LEU A 105 1.19 3.52 -4.69
N ASP A 106 0.28 4.46 -4.48
CA ASP A 106 -0.97 4.57 -5.25
C ASP A 106 -0.71 4.84 -6.74
N GLN A 107 0.28 5.68 -7.05
CA GLN A 107 0.70 5.94 -8.43
C GLN A 107 1.22 4.68 -9.12
N LEU A 108 2.06 3.88 -8.44
CA LEU A 108 2.59 2.63 -8.97
C LEU A 108 1.48 1.60 -9.20
N LEU A 109 0.52 1.48 -8.27
CA LEU A 109 -0.65 0.62 -8.40
C LEU A 109 -1.53 1.04 -9.59
N THR A 110 -1.74 2.34 -9.78
CA THR A 110 -2.51 2.89 -10.90
C THR A 110 -1.83 2.63 -12.24
N GLN A 111 -0.50 2.76 -12.32
CA GLN A 111 0.28 2.43 -13.51
C GLN A 111 0.19 0.93 -13.83
N ALA A 112 0.34 0.07 -12.81
CA ALA A 112 0.24 -1.39 -12.95
C ALA A 112 -1.14 -1.84 -13.43
N SER A 113 -2.22 -1.17 -12.99
CA SER A 113 -3.58 -1.40 -13.45
C SER A 113 -3.80 -0.96 -14.90
N SER A 114 -3.26 0.20 -15.27
CA SER A 114 -3.38 0.74 -16.63
C SER A 114 -2.63 -0.09 -17.67
N ALA A 115 -1.51 -0.73 -17.28
CA ALA A 115 -0.72 -1.60 -18.14
C ALA A 115 -1.36 -2.96 -18.44
N GLN A 116 -2.49 -3.30 -17.80
CA GLN A 116 -3.23 -4.54 -18.03
C GLN A 116 -4.42 -4.40 -18.99
N VAL A 117 -4.75 -3.16 -19.41
CA VAL A 117 -5.83 -2.85 -20.35
C VAL A 117 -5.32 -2.87 -21.79
#